data_AF-A0A378VZA0-F1
#
_entry.id   AF-A0A378VZA0-F1
#
_cell.length_a   1.000
_cell.length_b   1.000
_cell.length_c   1.000
_cell.angle_alpha   90.00
_cell.angle_beta   90.00
_cell.angle_gamma   90.00
#
_symmetry.space_group_name_H-M   'P 1'
#
loop_
_entity.id
_entity.type
_entity.pdbx_description
1 polymer ?
#
loop_
_entity_poly.entity_id
_entity_poly.type
_entity_poly.pdbx_seq_one_letter_code
_entity_poly.pdbx_strand_id
1 'polypeptide(L)'
;MLFRKTTAAVLAATLILNGCTMMLRGMNNPVSQTITRKHVDKDQIRAFGVVAEDNAQLEKGSLVMMGGKYWFAVNPEDSAKLTGLLKAGLDKPFQIVEDTPSYARHQALPVKFEAPGSQNFSTGGLCLRYDTDRPDDIAKLKQLEFKAVKLDNRTIYTRCVSAKGKYYATPQKLNADYHLSKVCPPIFIIRLLKNIPTNPSCLEIS
;
A
#
# COMPACT_ATOMS: atom_id res chain seq x y z
N MET A 1 -27.74 -75.39 41.62
CA MET A 1 -26.47 -75.34 42.38
C MET A 1 -26.11 -73.87 42.54
N LEU A 2 -26.42 -73.24 43.68
CA LEU A 2 -25.46 -72.87 44.74
C LEU A 2 -24.10 -72.41 44.21
N PHE A 3 -23.73 -71.15 44.49
CA PHE A 3 -22.61 -70.70 45.34
C PHE A 3 -22.73 -69.15 45.40
N ARG A 4 -23.05 -68.53 46.54
CA ARG A 4 -22.12 -68.05 47.61
C ARG A 4 -20.98 -67.19 47.04
N LYS A 5 -20.44 -66.13 47.65
CA LYS A 5 -20.66 -65.30 48.84
C LYS A 5 -19.55 -64.24 48.73
N THR A 6 -19.88 -62.97 49.00
CA THR A 6 -19.07 -61.95 49.71
C THR A 6 -17.54 -62.12 49.87
N THR A 7 -16.75 -61.14 49.41
CA THR A 7 -15.62 -60.46 50.13
C THR A 7 -15.04 -59.41 49.17
N ALA A 8 -15.18 -58.10 49.42
CA ALA A 8 -14.48 -57.22 50.37
C ALA A 8 -13.14 -56.68 49.83
N ALA A 9 -12.89 -55.40 50.17
CA ALA A 9 -11.64 -54.63 50.09
C ALA A 9 -11.38 -53.78 48.82
N VAL A 10 -11.92 -52.57 48.86
CA VAL A 10 -11.19 -51.28 48.86
C VAL A 10 -9.74 -51.32 48.39
N LEU A 11 -9.42 -50.51 47.37
CA LEU A 11 -8.31 -49.56 47.40
C LEU A 11 -8.42 -48.56 46.24
N ALA A 12 -8.39 -47.28 46.61
CA ALA A 12 -8.44 -46.14 45.72
C ALA A 12 -7.21 -46.08 44.82
N ALA A 13 -7.43 -45.87 43.53
CA ALA A 13 -6.46 -45.24 42.65
C ALA A 13 -7.23 -44.21 41.80
N THR A 14 -7.45 -43.02 42.35
CA THR A 14 -7.71 -41.84 41.54
C THR A 14 -6.44 -41.59 40.73
N LEU A 15 -6.41 -42.10 39.50
CA LEU A 15 -5.49 -41.64 38.47
C LEU A 15 -5.85 -40.19 38.17
N ILE A 16 -5.23 -39.28 38.93
CA ILE A 16 -5.26 -37.86 38.65
C ILE A 16 -4.56 -37.70 37.29
N LEU A 17 -5.38 -37.51 36.27
CA LEU A 17 -5.00 -37.26 34.89
C LEU A 17 -4.43 -35.84 34.77
N ASN A 18 -3.30 -35.56 35.42
CA ASN A 18 -2.53 -34.32 35.27
C ASN A 18 -1.22 -34.62 34.56
N GLY A 19 -1.35 -35.00 33.29
CA GLY A 19 -0.23 -35.22 32.38
C GLY A 19 -0.43 -34.51 31.05
N CYS A 20 -1.05 -33.33 31.04
CA CYS A 20 -1.15 -32.50 29.84
C CYS A 20 0.04 -31.53 29.77
N THR A 21 0.84 -31.70 28.72
CA THR A 21 1.50 -30.60 27.99
C THR A 21 2.48 -29.72 28.78
N MET A 22 3.59 -30.32 29.23
CA MET A 22 4.82 -29.58 29.54
C MET A 22 5.76 -29.58 28.32
N MET A 23 5.28 -29.13 27.16
CA MET A 23 6.11 -28.93 25.96
C MET A 23 5.53 -27.88 24.97
N LEU A 24 4.82 -26.86 25.45
CA LEU A 24 4.43 -25.70 24.61
C LEU A 24 4.55 -24.34 25.32
N ARG A 25 5.16 -24.27 26.50
CA ARG A 25 5.53 -23.00 27.15
C ARG A 25 6.90 -22.54 26.66
N GLY A 26 6.95 -22.06 25.42
CA GLY A 26 8.17 -21.49 24.83
C GLY A 26 7.96 -20.55 23.65
N MET A 27 6.72 -20.34 23.19
CA MET A 27 6.44 -19.45 22.05
C MET A 27 5.25 -18.55 22.36
N ASN A 28 5.36 -17.75 23.42
CA ASN A 28 4.43 -16.65 23.67
C ASN A 28 5.13 -15.32 23.40
N ASN A 29 4.78 -14.79 22.21
CA ASN A 29 4.78 -13.38 21.79
C ASN A 29 6.14 -12.71 21.49
N PRO A 30 6.18 -11.82 20.48
CA PRO A 30 5.29 -10.67 20.41
C PRO A 30 4.10 -10.92 19.50
N VAL A 31 2.95 -10.41 19.94
CA VAL A 31 1.81 -10.09 19.10
C VAL A 31 2.32 -9.54 17.77
N SER A 32 2.26 -10.35 16.71
CA SER A 32 2.31 -9.82 15.36
C SER A 32 1.03 -9.00 15.24
N GLN A 33 1.15 -7.68 15.40
CA GLN A 33 0.07 -6.77 15.05
C GLN A 33 -0.17 -6.96 13.56
N THR A 34 -1.13 -7.80 13.21
CA THR A 34 -1.50 -8.04 11.83
C THR A 34 -2.24 -6.79 11.35
N ILE A 35 -1.48 -5.80 10.87
CA ILE A 35 -2.04 -4.56 10.34
C ILE A 35 -2.88 -4.94 9.11
N THR A 36 -4.19 -4.96 9.27
CA THR A 36 -5.11 -5.25 8.18
C THR A 36 -5.34 -3.96 7.40
N ARG A 37 -5.05 -3.98 6.10
CA ARG A 37 -5.24 -2.83 5.22
C ARG A 37 -6.69 -2.81 4.75
N LYS A 38 -7.50 -1.90 5.30
CA LYS A 38 -8.87 -1.72 4.83
C LYS A 38 -8.91 -0.66 3.73
N HIS A 39 -9.64 -0.97 2.66
CA HIS A 39 -10.01 0.03 1.67
C HIS A 39 -10.98 1.04 2.30
N VAL A 40 -10.67 2.33 2.18
CA VAL A 40 -11.48 3.38 2.83
C VAL A 40 -12.12 4.30 1.80
N ASP A 41 -11.43 4.60 0.69
CA ASP A 41 -12.04 5.36 -0.40
C ASP A 41 -11.24 5.21 -1.71
N LYS A 42 -11.83 5.65 -2.82
CA LYS A 42 -11.26 5.73 -4.16
C LYS A 42 -11.37 7.17 -4.67
N ASP A 43 -10.33 7.63 -5.35
CA ASP A 43 -10.33 8.91 -6.05
C ASP A 43 -9.74 8.77 -7.46
N GLN A 44 -10.10 9.68 -8.36
CA GLN A 44 -9.59 9.74 -9.71
C GLN A 44 -8.76 11.00 -9.86
N ILE A 45 -7.46 10.84 -10.13
CA ILE A 45 -6.57 11.95 -10.48
C ILE A 45 -6.93 12.44 -11.87
N ARG A 46 -7.17 13.74 -11.96
CA ARG A 46 -7.60 14.43 -13.18
C ARG A 46 -6.50 15.33 -13.74
N ALA A 47 -5.63 15.84 -12.88
CA ALA A 47 -4.53 16.71 -13.26
C ALA A 47 -3.35 16.54 -12.30
N PHE A 48 -2.18 17.00 -12.74
CA PHE A 48 -1.03 17.17 -11.84
C PHE A 48 -0.32 18.48 -12.15
N GLY A 49 0.41 19.02 -11.17
CA GLY A 49 1.19 20.22 -11.31
C GLY A 49 2.38 20.22 -10.37
N VAL A 50 3.40 21.00 -10.70
CA VAL A 50 4.53 21.24 -9.80
C VAL A 50 4.38 22.64 -9.22
N VAL A 51 4.58 22.75 -7.91
CA VAL A 51 4.51 24.00 -7.15
C VAL A 51 5.69 24.88 -7.54
N ALA A 52 5.42 26.06 -8.09
CA ALA A 52 6.46 26.98 -8.57
C ALA A 52 7.11 27.78 -7.44
N GLU A 53 6.33 28.13 -6.42
CA GLU A 53 6.74 28.95 -5.27
C GLU A 53 6.12 28.40 -3.99
N ASP A 54 6.83 28.58 -2.87
CA ASP A 54 6.35 28.17 -1.57
C ASP A 54 5.06 28.91 -1.20
N ASN A 55 4.15 28.22 -0.53
CA ASN A 55 3.00 28.84 0.12
C ASN A 55 2.74 28.20 1.49
N ALA A 56 1.71 28.67 2.19
CA ALA A 56 1.39 28.22 3.55
C ALA A 56 1.16 26.70 3.68
N GLN A 57 0.87 25.98 2.59
CA GLN A 57 0.53 24.56 2.61
C GLN A 57 1.42 23.69 1.72
N LEU A 58 2.07 24.26 0.71
CA LEU A 58 2.83 23.54 -0.30
C LEU A 58 4.23 24.12 -0.47
N GLU A 59 5.22 23.23 -0.44
CA GLU A 59 6.61 23.56 -0.68
C GLU A 59 6.90 23.61 -2.18
N LYS A 60 7.76 24.52 -2.60
CA LYS A 60 8.29 24.64 -3.96
C LYS A 60 8.90 23.33 -4.42
N GLY A 61 8.59 22.95 -5.66
CA GLY A 61 9.05 21.69 -6.25
C GLY A 61 8.19 20.47 -5.89
N SER A 62 7.19 20.62 -5.00
CA SER A 62 6.23 19.56 -4.71
C SER A 62 5.37 19.25 -5.94
N LEU A 63 5.19 17.96 -6.23
CA LEU A 63 4.23 17.46 -7.21
C LEU A 63 2.86 17.34 -6.54
N VAL A 64 1.89 18.08 -7.06
CA VAL A 64 0.50 18.01 -6.61
C VAL A 64 -0.30 17.21 -7.62
N MET A 65 -0.84 16.08 -7.19
CA MET A 65 -1.80 15.28 -7.96
C MET A 65 -3.22 15.65 -7.51
N MET A 66 -4.00 16.21 -8.42
CA MET A 66 -5.33 16.75 -8.14
C MET A 66 -6.39 15.73 -8.53
N GLY A 67 -7.04 15.17 -7.51
CA GLY A 67 -8.18 14.28 -7.64
C GLY A 67 -9.52 15.00 -7.56
N GLY A 68 -10.60 14.23 -7.67
CA GLY A 68 -11.95 14.75 -7.51
C GLY A 68 -12.30 15.01 -6.05
N LYS A 69 -11.80 14.17 -5.14
CA LYS A 69 -12.07 14.27 -3.69
C LYS A 69 -10.88 14.79 -2.89
N TYR A 70 -9.67 14.44 -3.30
CA TYR A 70 -8.44 14.71 -2.59
C TYR A 70 -7.36 15.25 -3.51
N TRP A 71 -6.51 16.12 -2.96
CA TRP A 71 -5.24 16.49 -3.55
C TRP A 71 -4.11 15.81 -2.80
N PHE A 72 -3.11 15.34 -3.52
CA PHE A 72 -1.94 14.67 -2.97
C PHE A 72 -0.70 15.49 -3.32
N ALA A 73 -0.11 16.15 -2.34
CA ALA A 73 1.16 16.87 -2.48
C ALA A 73 2.30 15.93 -2.07
N VAL A 74 3.09 15.51 -3.05
CA VAL A 74 4.31 14.74 -2.83
C VAL A 74 5.43 15.69 -2.41
N ASN A 75 6.27 15.26 -1.47
CA ASN A 75 7.41 16.06 -1.01
C ASN A 75 8.37 16.36 -2.18
N PRO A 76 9.10 17.49 -2.17
CA PRO A 76 9.98 17.89 -3.28
C PRO A 76 11.01 16.82 -3.67
N GLU A 77 11.60 16.11 -2.71
CA GLU A 77 12.59 15.05 -2.93
C GLU A 77 12.07 13.92 -3.85
N ASP A 78 10.85 13.44 -3.58
CA ASP A 78 10.22 12.37 -4.34
C ASP A 78 9.54 12.88 -5.62
N SER A 79 9.19 14.18 -5.63
CA SER A 79 8.48 14.83 -6.74
C SER A 79 9.28 14.89 -8.03
N ALA A 80 10.60 15.10 -7.94
CA ALA A 80 11.45 15.12 -9.14
C ALA A 80 11.40 13.78 -9.90
N LYS A 81 11.46 12.65 -9.17
CA LYS A 81 11.40 11.30 -9.73
C LYS A 81 10.05 11.05 -10.40
N LEU A 82 8.94 11.36 -9.72
CA LEU A 82 7.59 11.17 -10.25
C LEU A 82 7.28 12.10 -11.43
N THR A 83 7.74 13.34 -11.38
CA THR A 83 7.52 14.31 -12.46
C THR A 83 8.22 13.87 -13.74
N GLY A 84 9.43 13.33 -13.65
CA GLY A 84 10.15 12.78 -14.81
C GLY A 84 9.37 11.63 -15.47
N LEU A 85 8.76 10.75 -14.67
CA LEU A 85 7.90 9.67 -15.15
C LEU A 85 6.66 10.22 -15.86
N LEU A 86 5.95 11.16 -15.22
CA LEU A 86 4.71 11.74 -15.77
C LEU A 86 4.93 12.57 -17.05
N LYS A 87 6.12 13.16 -17.21
CA LYS A 87 6.49 14.00 -18.37
C LYS A 87 7.30 13.25 -19.43
N ALA A 88 7.49 11.94 -19.29
CA ALA A 88 8.34 11.13 -20.17
C ALA A 88 7.91 11.14 -21.66
N GLY A 89 6.66 11.53 -21.96
CA GLY A 89 6.16 11.56 -23.33
C GLY A 89 6.23 10.19 -23.99
N LEU A 90 5.85 9.15 -23.26
CA LEU A 90 5.72 7.78 -23.76
C LEU A 90 4.42 7.63 -24.55
N ASP A 91 4.43 6.73 -25.52
CA ASP A 91 3.30 6.51 -26.44
C ASP A 91 2.03 6.01 -25.74
N LYS A 92 2.19 5.37 -24.59
CA LYS A 92 1.09 4.88 -23.76
C LYS A 92 1.33 5.15 -22.28
N PRO A 93 0.29 5.09 -21.42
CA PRO A 93 0.48 5.23 -19.98
C PRO A 93 1.15 4.00 -19.37
N PHE A 94 1.80 4.20 -18.22
CA PHE A 94 2.31 3.10 -17.40
C PHE A 94 1.16 2.24 -16.84
N GLN A 95 1.44 0.95 -16.68
CA GLN A 95 0.58 0.04 -15.92
C GLN A 95 1.05 0.02 -14.47
N ILE A 96 0.11 0.16 -13.52
CA ILE A 96 0.41 -0.05 -12.10
C ILE A 96 0.38 -1.56 -11.85
N VAL A 97 1.43 -2.11 -11.26
CA VAL A 97 1.57 -3.55 -10.98
C VAL A 97 2.00 -3.80 -9.56
N GLU A 98 1.75 -5.02 -9.08
CA GLU A 98 2.33 -5.55 -7.86
C GLU A 98 3.82 -5.85 -8.05
N ASP A 99 4.60 -5.70 -6.98
CA ASP A 99 5.99 -6.18 -6.93
C ASP A 99 6.01 -7.69 -6.65
N THR A 100 5.46 -8.44 -7.59
CA THR A 100 5.42 -9.91 -7.56
C THR A 100 6.04 -10.45 -8.84
N PRO A 101 6.52 -11.71 -8.85
CA PRO A 101 7.10 -12.30 -10.07
C PRO A 101 6.16 -12.27 -11.27
N SER A 102 4.84 -12.27 -11.05
CA SER A 102 3.83 -12.19 -12.11
C SER A 102 3.52 -10.77 -12.58
N TYR A 103 3.96 -9.74 -11.86
CA TYR A 103 3.63 -8.33 -12.10
C TYR A 103 2.14 -8.11 -12.34
N ALA A 104 1.32 -8.71 -11.46
CA ALA A 104 -0.13 -8.63 -11.56
C ALA A 104 -0.60 -7.17 -11.57
N ARG A 105 -1.55 -6.84 -12.45
CA ARG A 105 -2.03 -5.46 -12.59
C ARG A 105 -2.80 -5.03 -11.34
N HIS A 106 -2.39 -3.90 -10.78
CA HIS A 106 -3.18 -3.17 -9.80
C HIS A 106 -4.15 -2.21 -10.50
N GLN A 107 -5.41 -2.21 -10.06
CA GLN A 107 -6.44 -1.31 -10.61
C GLN A 107 -6.30 0.14 -10.12
N ALA A 108 -5.52 0.38 -9.06
CA ALA A 108 -5.41 1.67 -8.42
C ALA A 108 -4.08 1.82 -7.67
N LEU A 109 -3.56 3.04 -7.59
CA LEU A 109 -2.40 3.41 -6.80
C LEU A 109 -2.72 3.26 -5.30
N PRO A 110 -2.07 2.35 -4.56
CA PRO A 110 -2.28 2.23 -3.13
C PRO A 110 -1.59 3.38 -2.39
N VAL A 111 -2.38 4.23 -1.74
CA VAL A 111 -1.89 5.30 -0.87
C VAL A 111 -2.22 4.92 0.58
N LYS A 112 -1.20 4.86 1.43
CA LYS A 112 -1.32 4.52 2.85
C LYS A 112 -1.26 5.78 3.69
N PHE A 113 -2.20 5.92 4.61
CA PHE A 113 -2.11 6.95 5.65
C PHE A 113 -1.16 6.50 6.76
N GLU A 114 -0.28 7.38 7.20
CA GLU A 114 0.70 7.05 8.24
C GLU A 114 0.05 6.86 9.61
N ALA A 115 -1.03 7.60 9.91
CA ALA A 115 -1.80 7.44 11.15
C ALA A 115 -3.27 7.90 10.98
N PRO A 116 -4.20 7.43 11.84
CA PRO A 116 -5.55 7.98 11.90
C PRO A 116 -5.53 9.50 12.16
N GLY A 117 -6.20 10.28 11.31
CA GLY A 117 -6.25 11.74 11.42
C GLY A 117 -4.99 12.47 10.90
N SER A 118 -3.93 11.74 10.52
CA SER A 118 -2.76 12.34 9.88
C SER A 118 -3.06 12.68 8.43
N GLN A 119 -2.56 13.84 7.99
CA GLN A 119 -2.54 14.23 6.58
C GLN A 119 -1.37 13.59 5.82
N ASN A 120 -0.44 12.93 6.52
CA ASN A 120 0.70 12.31 5.86
C ASN A 120 0.28 11.01 5.17
N PHE A 121 0.76 10.86 3.95
CA PHE A 121 0.64 9.64 3.19
C PHE A 121 2.00 9.12 2.74
N SER A 122 2.05 7.80 2.55
CA SER A 122 3.14 7.14 1.85
C SER A 122 2.60 6.17 0.82
N THR A 123 3.30 6.08 -0.30
CA THR A 123 3.15 5.00 -1.27
C THR A 123 4.35 4.08 -1.08
N GLY A 124 4.10 2.88 -0.56
CA GLY A 124 5.16 1.88 -0.45
C GLY A 124 5.25 1.10 -1.75
N GLY A 125 6.34 1.27 -2.51
CA GLY A 125 6.65 0.43 -3.68
C GLY A 125 5.61 0.50 -4.79
N LEU A 126 5.31 1.70 -5.30
CA LEU A 126 4.56 1.87 -6.55
C LEU A 126 5.39 1.30 -7.70
N CYS A 127 5.04 0.10 -8.15
CA CYS A 127 5.69 -0.51 -9.30
C CYS A 127 4.93 -0.19 -10.58
N LEU A 128 5.67 0.38 -11.52
CA LEU A 128 5.23 0.72 -12.86
C LEU A 128 5.78 -0.32 -13.83
N ARG A 129 4.92 -0.75 -14.76
CA ARG A 129 5.27 -1.64 -15.87
C ARG A 129 4.99 -0.93 -17.18
N TYR A 130 5.91 -1.10 -18.13
CA TYR A 130 5.78 -0.65 -19.49
C TYR A 130 6.26 -1.74 -20.45
N ASP A 131 5.39 -2.14 -21.38
CA ASP A 131 5.69 -3.21 -22.34
C ASP A 131 5.94 -2.56 -23.69
N THR A 132 7.11 -2.70 -24.29
CA THR A 132 7.39 -2.09 -25.59
C THR A 132 8.56 -2.74 -26.28
N ASP A 133 8.49 -2.79 -27.60
CA ASP A 133 9.60 -3.17 -28.47
C ASP A 133 10.13 -1.95 -29.26
N ARG A 134 9.55 -0.75 -29.04
CA ARG A 134 9.95 0.48 -29.74
C ARG A 134 11.29 1.00 -29.20
N PRO A 135 12.33 1.15 -30.02
CA PRO A 135 13.65 1.62 -29.56
C PRO A 135 13.62 2.98 -28.86
N ASP A 136 12.80 3.93 -29.33
CA ASP A 136 12.67 5.26 -28.73
C ASP A 136 12.11 5.21 -27.30
N ASP A 137 11.07 4.39 -27.09
CA ASP A 137 10.50 4.18 -25.74
C ASP A 137 11.52 3.48 -24.85
N ILE A 138 12.25 2.49 -25.37
CA ILE A 138 13.29 1.78 -24.61
C ILE A 138 14.40 2.73 -24.16
N ALA A 139 14.83 3.66 -25.01
CA ALA A 139 15.82 4.68 -24.65
C ALA A 139 15.31 5.59 -23.52
N LYS A 140 14.06 6.06 -23.60
CA LYS A 140 13.41 6.84 -22.54
C LYS A 140 13.29 6.05 -21.24
N LEU A 141 12.85 4.79 -21.30
CA LEU A 141 12.70 3.92 -20.14
C LEU A 141 14.04 3.69 -19.42
N LYS A 142 15.14 3.55 -20.18
CA LYS A 142 16.50 3.48 -19.62
C LYS A 142 16.92 4.76 -18.90
N GLN A 143 16.64 5.94 -19.48
CA GLN A 143 16.88 7.23 -18.83
C GLN A 143 16.04 7.40 -17.55
N LEU A 144 14.84 6.82 -17.56
CA LEU A 144 13.95 6.74 -16.41
C LEU A 144 14.27 5.54 -15.51
N GLU A 145 15.45 4.93 -15.61
CA GLU A 145 15.94 3.88 -14.70
C GLU A 145 15.00 2.65 -14.58
N PHE A 146 14.23 2.35 -15.63
CA PHE A 146 13.48 1.10 -15.70
C PHE A 146 14.43 -0.08 -15.93
N LYS A 147 14.14 -1.17 -15.23
CA LYS A 147 14.83 -2.44 -15.37
C LYS A 147 14.13 -3.29 -16.44
N ALA A 148 14.89 -3.85 -17.36
CA ALA A 148 14.39 -4.86 -18.28
C ALA A 148 14.29 -6.21 -17.55
N VAL A 149 13.11 -6.84 -17.61
CA VAL A 149 12.82 -8.14 -16.99
C VAL A 149 12.20 -9.04 -18.04
N LYS A 150 12.56 -10.33 -18.04
CA LYS A 150 11.91 -11.32 -18.89
C LYS A 150 10.67 -11.87 -18.20
N LEU A 151 9.52 -11.78 -18.85
CA LEU A 151 8.24 -12.36 -18.42
C LEU A 151 7.57 -13.01 -19.64
N ASP A 152 7.23 -14.29 -19.55
CA ASP A 152 6.53 -15.05 -20.60
C ASP A 152 7.15 -14.87 -22.01
N ASN A 153 8.47 -15.06 -22.10
CA ASN A 153 9.28 -14.91 -23.32
C ASN A 153 9.30 -13.50 -23.93
N ARG A 154 8.86 -12.48 -23.20
CA ARG A 154 8.93 -11.06 -23.61
C ARG A 154 9.76 -10.26 -22.64
N THR A 155 10.34 -9.16 -23.12
CA THR A 155 10.99 -8.19 -22.23
C THR A 155 9.97 -7.15 -21.82
N ILE A 156 9.78 -7.00 -20.51
CA ILE A 156 8.99 -5.93 -19.91
C ILE A 156 9.94 -4.97 -19.18
N TYR A 157 9.51 -3.73 -19.01
CA TYR A 157 10.27 -2.72 -18.29
C TYR A 157 9.55 -2.39 -17.00
N THR A 158 10.24 -2.51 -15.87
CA THR A 158 9.65 -2.24 -14.55
C THR A 158 10.49 -1.26 -13.74
N ARG A 159 9.81 -0.41 -12.97
CA ARG A 159 10.43 0.49 -11.99
C ARG A 159 9.51 0.65 -10.80
N CYS A 160 10.04 0.46 -9.60
CA CYS A 160 9.33 0.76 -8.38
C CYS A 160 9.82 2.09 -7.81
N VAL A 161 8.87 2.94 -7.43
CA VAL A 161 9.12 4.22 -6.79
C VAL A 161 8.32 4.28 -5.50
N SER A 162 8.86 4.94 -4.49
CA SER A 162 8.10 5.28 -3.29
C SER A 162 8.00 6.80 -3.23
N ALA A 163 6.90 7.27 -2.66
CA ALA A 163 6.67 8.69 -2.49
C ALA A 163 5.98 8.94 -1.16
N LYS A 164 6.43 9.98 -0.46
CA LYS A 164 5.79 10.50 0.74
C LYS A 164 5.24 11.89 0.49
N GLY A 165 4.23 12.27 1.26
CA GLY A 165 3.60 13.55 1.08
C GLY A 165 2.46 13.81 2.05
N LYS A 166 1.72 14.87 1.75
CA LYS A 166 0.50 15.26 2.45
C LYS A 166 -0.70 15.20 1.51
N TYR A 167 -1.85 14.78 2.03
CA TYR A 167 -3.10 14.85 1.29
C TYR A 167 -4.07 15.84 1.94
N TYR A 168 -4.88 16.46 1.10
CA TYR A 168 -5.84 17.48 1.49
C TYR A 168 -7.19 17.15 0.86
N ALA A 169 -8.28 17.48 1.54
CA ALA A 169 -9.58 17.50 0.88
C ALA A 169 -9.53 18.55 -0.25
N THR A 170 -10.07 18.21 -1.42
CA THR A 170 -10.11 19.16 -2.55
C THR A 170 -10.83 20.43 -2.12
N PRO A 171 -10.18 21.61 -2.18
CA PRO A 171 -10.82 22.86 -1.79
C PRO A 171 -11.95 23.20 -2.76
N GLN A 172 -13.11 23.63 -2.23
CA GLN A 172 -14.27 24.04 -3.05
C GLN A 172 -13.99 25.30 -3.89
N LYS A 173 -13.00 26.10 -3.49
CA LYS A 173 -12.49 27.27 -4.21
C LYS A 173 -10.97 27.11 -4.34
N LEU A 174 -10.47 26.96 -5.57
CA LEU A 174 -9.03 27.10 -5.83
C LEU A 174 -8.67 28.56 -5.57
N ASN A 175 -7.97 28.85 -4.47
CA ASN A 175 -7.38 30.17 -4.28
C ASN A 175 -6.39 30.46 -5.41
N ALA A 176 -6.36 31.72 -5.88
CA ALA A 176 -5.46 32.17 -6.93
C ALA A 176 -3.97 31.94 -6.60
N ASP A 177 -3.64 31.82 -5.31
CA ASP A 177 -2.29 31.60 -4.79
C ASP A 177 -1.70 30.22 -5.14
N TYR A 178 -2.52 29.27 -5.62
CA TYR A 178 -2.03 27.99 -6.12
C TYR A 178 -1.52 28.16 -7.56
N HIS A 179 -0.34 28.77 -7.72
CA HIS A 179 0.40 28.83 -8.98
C HIS A 179 0.94 27.45 -9.37
N LEU A 180 0.04 26.55 -9.79
CA LEU A 180 0.37 25.21 -10.26
C LEU A 180 0.65 25.26 -11.76
N SER A 181 1.87 24.86 -12.15
CA SER A 181 2.21 24.69 -13.56
C SER A 181 1.34 23.57 -14.16
N LYS A 182 0.45 23.90 -15.11
CA LYS A 182 -0.49 22.95 -15.74
C LYS A 182 0.24 21.80 -16.46
N VAL A 183 -0.14 20.55 -16.17
CA VAL A 183 -0.15 19.44 -17.16
C VAL A 183 -1.34 18.48 -16.90
N CYS A 184 -1.96 18.00 -17.99
CA CYS A 184 -3.15 17.15 -18.04
C CYS A 184 -3.08 16.23 -19.28
N PRO A 185 -3.65 14.99 -19.30
CA PRO A 185 -3.83 14.01 -18.24
C PRO A 185 -2.92 12.79 -18.45
N PRO A 186 -2.68 12.03 -17.39
CA PRO A 186 -3.29 10.69 -17.40
C PRO A 186 -4.30 10.53 -16.27
N ILE A 187 -5.43 9.90 -16.60
CA ILE A 187 -6.44 9.48 -15.63
C ILE A 187 -5.88 8.27 -14.89
N PHE A 188 -5.61 8.42 -13.59
CA PHE A 188 -5.27 7.28 -12.73
C PHE A 188 -6.19 7.23 -11.51
N ILE A 189 -6.49 6.01 -11.08
CA ILE A 189 -7.29 5.76 -9.89
C ILE A 189 -6.36 5.64 -8.69
N ILE A 190 -6.62 6.40 -7.62
CA ILE A 190 -6.01 6.23 -6.31
C ILE A 190 -6.94 5.43 -5.41
N ARG A 191 -6.36 4.47 -4.68
CA ARG A 191 -7.03 3.69 -3.64
C ARG A 191 -6.43 4.07 -2.30
N LEU A 192 -7.25 4.66 -1.44
CA LEU A 192 -6.89 5.00 -0.07
C LEU A 192 -7.01 3.76 0.82
N LEU A 193 -5.93 3.49 1.55
CA LEU A 193 -5.81 2.39 2.50
C LEU A 193 -5.56 2.95 3.90
N LYS A 194 -6.34 2.50 4.89
CA LYS A 194 -6.03 2.68 6.31
C LYS A 194 -5.47 1.40 6.88
N ASN A 195 -4.41 1.55 7.66
CA ASN A 195 -3.95 0.54 8.59
C ASN A 195 -4.95 0.48 9.74
N ILE A 196 -5.64 -0.64 9.91
CA ILE A 196 -6.47 -0.88 11.10
C ILE A 196 -5.67 -1.82 12.01
N PRO A 197 -5.38 -1.42 13.26
CA PRO A 197 -4.86 -2.35 14.24
C PRO A 197 -5.95 -3.40 14.51
N THR A 198 -5.67 -4.67 14.20
CA THR A 198 -6.52 -5.76 14.68
C THR A 198 -6.30 -5.88 16.18
N ASN A 199 -7.25 -5.38 16.97
CA ASN A 199 -7.28 -5.68 18.39
C ASN A 199 -7.89 -7.08 18.57
N PRO A 200 -7.18 -8.08 19.15
CA PRO A 200 -7.78 -9.38 19.44
C PRO A 200 -8.73 -9.37 20.65
N SER A 201 -9.05 -8.22 21.23
CA SER A 201 -10.02 -8.12 22.34
C SER A 201 -11.36 -7.58 21.85
N CYS A 202 -12.30 -8.50 21.62
CA CYS A 202 -13.75 -8.39 21.87
C CYS A 202 -14.43 -9.70 21.42
N LEU A 203 -14.20 -10.77 22.18
CA LEU A 203 -15.19 -11.84 22.35
C LEU A 203 -15.99 -11.44 23.59
N GLU A 204 -16.93 -10.52 23.42
CA GLU A 204 -18.03 -10.41 24.38
C GLU A 204 -18.92 -11.63 24.15
N ILE A 205 -18.79 -12.60 25.04
CA ILE A 205 -19.73 -13.71 25.18
C ILE A 205 -20.87 -13.15 26.03
N SER A 206 -22.02 -12.89 25.39
CA SER A 206 -23.31 -12.85 26.08
C SER A 206 -23.85 -14.28 26.22
#